data_AF-A0A2J6SRH9-F1
#
_entry.id   AF-A0A2J6SRH9-F1
#
_cell.length_a   1.000
_cell.length_b   1.000
_cell.length_c   1.000
_cell.angle_alpha   90.00
_cell.angle_beta   90.00
_cell.angle_gamma   90.00
#
_symmetry.space_group_name_H-M   'P 1'
#
loop_
_entity.id
_entity.type
_entity.pdbx_description
1 polymer ?
#
loop_
_entity_poly.entity_id
_entity_poly.type
_entity_poly.pdbx_seq_one_letter_code
_entity_poly.pdbx_strand_id
1 'polypeptide(L)'
;PYVDGRDLKGPVVISHIFLLIGCAIPLWLSLGYLPRTGSGYLSGWEVPRREASMVSGVICVGMGDVAASLIGRRYGRHKWIWGGGKSIEGSAAFATAVGLALILAKAWLRIGGWPANNEDPWILTFGKAGVAAGVASLTEAVLTGGNDNVVVPVVLWPCVKGLGI
;
A
#
# COMPACT_ATOMS: atom_id res chain seq x y z
N PRO A 1 -17.84 -11.84 15.82
CA PRO A 1 -16.43 -12.05 16.22
C PRO A 1 -15.51 -11.88 15.00
N TYR A 2 -14.62 -10.88 15.02
CA TYR A 2 -13.66 -10.58 13.95
C TYR A 2 -12.46 -11.53 14.01
N VAL A 3 -12.70 -12.80 13.71
CA VAL A 3 -11.67 -13.85 13.73
C VAL A 3 -11.59 -14.40 12.32
N ASP A 4 -10.41 -14.30 11.68
CA ASP A 4 -10.18 -14.86 10.35
C ASP A 4 -10.27 -16.39 10.42
N GLY A 5 -10.73 -17.06 9.37
CA GLY A 5 -10.73 -18.53 9.31
C GLY A 5 -9.32 -19.14 9.50
N ARG A 6 -8.27 -18.34 9.28
CA ARG A 6 -6.87 -18.69 9.56
C ARG A 6 -6.52 -18.68 11.06
N ASP A 7 -7.22 -17.89 11.86
CA ASP A 7 -7.03 -17.78 13.32
C ASP A 7 -7.72 -18.93 14.08
N LEU A 8 -8.53 -19.75 13.40
CA LEU A 8 -9.23 -20.91 13.99
C LEU A 8 -8.33 -22.17 14.15
N LYS A 9 -7.09 -22.14 13.66
CA LYS A 9 -6.20 -23.33 13.60
C LYS A 9 -5.01 -23.30 14.56
N GLY A 10 -4.89 -22.32 15.46
CA GLY A 10 -3.78 -22.27 16.43
C GLY A 10 -4.03 -21.35 17.63
N PRO A 11 -3.17 -21.40 18.67
CA PRO A 11 -3.32 -20.60 19.90
C PRO A 11 -2.96 -19.12 19.73
N VAL A 12 -2.54 -18.68 18.54
CA VAL A 12 -2.07 -17.32 18.25
C VAL A 12 -2.83 -16.74 17.06
N VAL A 13 -3.28 -15.49 17.18
CA VAL A 13 -3.97 -14.74 16.13
C VAL A 13 -2.94 -14.18 15.14
N ILE A 14 -2.68 -14.92 14.06
CA ILE A 14 -1.61 -14.60 13.09
C ILE A 14 -1.97 -13.39 12.24
N SER A 15 -3.26 -13.07 12.11
CA SER A 15 -3.76 -11.90 11.37
C SER A 15 -3.09 -10.58 11.78
N HIS A 16 -2.87 -10.35 13.08
CA HIS A 16 -2.22 -9.14 13.56
C HIS A 16 -0.76 -9.03 13.11
N ILE A 17 -0.05 -10.16 13.08
CA ILE A 17 1.36 -10.21 12.65
C ILE A 17 1.44 -9.87 11.16
N PHE A 18 0.54 -10.42 10.35
CA PHE A 18 0.53 -10.15 8.92
C PHE A 18 0.18 -8.70 8.58
N LEU A 19 -0.76 -8.08 9.30
CA LEU A 19 -1.09 -6.67 9.14
C LEU A 19 0.10 -5.78 9.51
N LEU A 20 0.76 -6.06 10.64
CA LEU A 20 1.94 -5.31 11.06
C LEU A 20 3.08 -5.43 10.05
N ILE A 21 3.34 -6.65 9.55
CA ILE A 21 4.36 -6.91 8.53
C ILE A 21 4.00 -6.20 7.22
N GLY A 22 2.75 -6.25 6.77
CA GLY A 22 2.26 -5.58 5.57
C GLY A 22 2.47 -4.05 5.61
N CYS A 23 2.25 -3.44 6.77
CA CYS A 23 2.54 -2.04 7.01
C CYS A 23 4.04 -1.74 7.08
N ALA A 24 4.83 -2.63 7.70
CA ALA A 24 6.25 -2.38 7.99
C ALA A 24 7.19 -2.65 6.81
N ILE A 25 6.90 -3.64 5.94
CA ILE A 25 7.80 -4.01 4.84
C ILE A 25 8.11 -2.82 3.93
N PRO A 26 7.12 -2.05 3.42
CA PRO A 26 7.42 -0.88 2.57
C PRO A 26 8.30 0.17 3.25
N LEU A 27 8.12 0.37 4.56
CA LEU A 27 8.99 1.26 5.34
C LEU A 27 10.42 0.71 5.41
N TRP A 28 10.59 -0.58 5.72
CA TRP A 28 11.91 -1.22 5.79
C TRP A 28 12.63 -1.20 4.45
N LEU A 29 11.92 -1.46 3.35
CA LEU A 29 12.48 -1.39 1.99
C LEU A 29 12.89 0.05 1.63
N SER A 30 12.07 1.04 1.99
CA SER A 30 12.42 2.45 1.78
C SER A 30 13.65 2.88 2.59
N LEU A 31 13.74 2.48 3.85
CA LEU A 31 14.91 2.77 4.71
C LEU A 31 16.17 2.04 4.21
N GLY A 32 16.03 0.81 3.72
CA GLY A 32 17.12 0.04 3.12
C GLY A 32 17.63 0.62 1.80
N TYR A 33 16.77 1.31 1.04
CA TYR A 33 17.15 1.97 -0.20
C TYR A 33 17.90 3.30 0.02
N LEU A 34 17.66 4.00 1.13
CA LEU A 34 18.27 5.30 1.36
C LEU A 34 19.80 5.19 1.51
N PRO A 35 20.58 6.08 0.86
CA PRO A 35 22.02 6.09 1.00
C PRO A 35 22.39 6.45 2.45
N ARG A 36 23.21 5.61 3.08
CA ARG A 36 23.74 5.86 4.42
C ARG A 36 24.98 6.74 4.31
N THR A 37 24.91 7.95 4.86
CA THR A 37 26.04 8.89 4.89
C THR A 37 26.69 8.86 6.27
N GLY A 38 27.91 8.35 6.39
CA GLY A 38 28.65 8.30 7.65
C GLY A 38 29.70 7.18 7.67
N SER A 39 30.77 7.36 8.46
CA SER A 39 31.88 6.39 8.57
C SER A 39 31.78 5.47 9.81
N GLY A 40 30.79 5.69 10.69
CA GLY A 40 30.62 4.94 11.94
C GLY A 40 29.29 4.20 12.04
N TYR A 41 29.22 3.12 12.84
CA TYR A 41 28.02 2.29 13.00
C TYR A 41 26.78 3.02 13.55
N LEU A 42 26.99 4.11 14.29
CA LEU A 42 25.93 4.96 14.87
C LEU A 42 25.66 6.23 14.04
N SER A 43 26.44 6.49 12.99
CA SER A 43 26.33 7.67 12.13
C SER A 43 25.58 7.34 10.85
N GLY A 44 24.79 8.28 10.31
CA GLY A 44 24.10 8.08 9.02
C GLY A 44 22.74 7.40 9.08
N TRP A 45 22.10 7.36 10.26
CA TRP A 45 20.71 6.92 10.43
C TRP A 45 19.68 8.02 10.16
N GLU A 46 20.13 9.21 9.76
CA GLU A 46 19.22 10.27 9.35
C GLU A 46 18.46 9.89 8.07
N VAL A 47 17.23 10.38 7.95
CA VAL A 47 16.36 10.14 6.80
C VAL A 47 16.37 11.40 5.94
N PRO A 48 17.32 11.54 4.99
CA PRO A 48 17.51 12.79 4.24
C PRO A 48 16.37 13.08 3.28
N ARG A 49 15.61 12.04 2.87
CA ARG A 49 14.46 12.17 1.97
C ARG A 49 13.27 11.42 2.53
N ARG A 50 12.10 12.05 2.45
CA ARG A 50 10.82 11.45 2.81
C ARG A 50 10.04 11.20 1.53
N GLU A 51 9.54 9.99 1.37
CA GLU A 51 8.88 9.56 0.14
C GLU A 51 7.53 8.92 0.45
N ALA A 52 6.57 9.05 -0.48
CA ALA A 52 5.25 8.42 -0.35
C ALA A 52 5.35 6.88 -0.28
N SER A 53 6.42 6.29 -0.85
CA SER A 53 6.72 4.86 -0.78
C SER A 53 6.83 4.34 0.66
N MET A 54 7.29 5.16 1.61
CA MET A 54 7.44 4.75 3.02
C MET A 54 6.11 4.44 3.70
N VAL A 55 5.03 5.07 3.25
CA VAL A 55 3.68 4.90 3.83
C VAL A 55 2.78 4.01 2.96
N SER A 56 3.29 3.47 1.85
CA SER A 56 2.47 2.69 0.92
C SER A 56 1.86 1.43 1.55
N GLY A 57 2.55 0.83 2.53
CA GLY A 57 2.02 -0.32 3.27
C GLY A 57 0.81 0.03 4.12
N VAL A 58 0.89 1.12 4.88
CA VAL A 58 -0.21 1.64 5.69
C VAL A 58 -1.39 2.07 4.80
N ILE A 59 -1.10 2.72 3.67
CA ILE A 59 -2.14 3.11 2.70
C ILE A 59 -2.84 1.88 2.13
N CYS A 60 -2.09 0.86 1.72
CA CYS A 60 -2.62 -0.35 1.13
C CYS A 60 -3.46 -1.16 2.11
N VAL A 61 -2.87 -1.56 3.24
CA VAL A 61 -3.50 -2.42 4.25
C VAL A 61 -4.54 -1.65 5.05
N GLY A 62 -4.25 -0.41 5.42
CA GLY A 62 -5.12 0.38 6.29
C GLY A 62 -6.28 1.03 5.54
N MET A 63 -6.03 1.70 4.41
CA MET A 63 -7.09 2.42 3.69
C MET A 63 -7.69 1.59 2.56
N GLY A 64 -6.85 0.96 1.75
CA GLY A 64 -7.26 0.15 0.61
C GLY A 64 -8.14 -1.03 1.02
N ASP A 65 -7.62 -1.92 1.85
CA ASP A 65 -8.32 -3.16 2.25
C ASP A 65 -9.62 -2.88 3.02
N VAL A 66 -9.62 -1.85 3.87
CA VAL A 66 -10.83 -1.39 4.57
C VAL A 66 -11.88 -0.87 3.58
N ALA A 67 -11.49 -0.06 2.59
CA ALA A 67 -12.40 0.46 1.57
C ALA A 67 -12.98 -0.68 0.70
N ALA A 68 -12.13 -1.62 0.28
CA ALA A 68 -12.51 -2.80 -0.48
C ALA A 68 -13.55 -3.64 0.28
N SER A 69 -13.29 -3.90 1.57
CA SER A 69 -14.15 -4.69 2.44
C SER A 69 -15.45 -3.98 2.82
N LEU A 70 -15.45 -2.66 2.95
CA LEU A 70 -16.65 -1.87 3.25
C LEU A 70 -17.58 -1.83 2.03
N ILE A 71 -17.05 -1.45 0.87
CA ILE A 71 -17.82 -1.33 -0.37
C ILE A 71 -18.17 -2.70 -0.93
N GLY A 72 -17.25 -3.66 -0.91
CA GLY A 72 -17.48 -5.02 -1.38
C GLY A 72 -18.55 -5.76 -0.58
N ARG A 73 -18.68 -5.52 0.73
CA ARG A 73 -19.78 -6.10 1.53
C ARG A 73 -21.12 -5.44 1.26
N ARG A 74 -21.14 -4.12 1.04
CA ARG A 74 -22.40 -3.36 0.87
C ARG A 74 -22.94 -3.39 -0.57
N TYR A 75 -22.04 -3.37 -1.54
CA TYR A 75 -22.37 -3.16 -2.95
C TYR A 75 -21.71 -4.18 -3.90
N GLY A 76 -20.93 -5.15 -3.40
CA GLY A 76 -20.15 -6.08 -4.22
C GLY A 76 -20.99 -7.17 -4.90
N ARG A 77 -21.86 -6.77 -5.83
CA ARG A 77 -22.75 -7.64 -6.60
C ARG A 77 -22.01 -8.30 -7.76
N HIS A 78 -21.10 -7.57 -8.41
CA HIS A 78 -20.32 -8.08 -9.53
C HIS A 78 -19.01 -8.71 -9.05
N LYS A 79 -18.93 -10.03 -9.05
CA LYS A 79 -17.74 -10.78 -8.65
C LYS A 79 -16.78 -10.99 -9.82
N TRP A 80 -15.48 -11.09 -9.52
CA TRP A 80 -14.47 -11.42 -10.52
C TRP A 80 -14.65 -12.85 -11.04
N ILE A 81 -14.33 -13.05 -12.33
CA ILE A 81 -14.58 -14.31 -13.06
C ILE A 81 -13.68 -15.48 -12.61
N TRP A 82 -12.53 -15.19 -11.99
CA TRP A 82 -11.53 -16.18 -11.58
C TRP A 82 -11.74 -16.73 -10.16
N GLY A 83 -12.90 -16.49 -9.55
CA GLY A 83 -13.21 -16.95 -8.19
C GLY A 83 -12.50 -16.12 -7.11
N GLY A 84 -12.74 -16.45 -5.83
CA GLY A 84 -12.10 -15.77 -4.69
C GLY A 84 -12.97 -14.73 -3.94
N GLY A 85 -14.24 -14.56 -4.30
CA GLY A 85 -15.20 -13.76 -3.52
C GLY A 85 -15.02 -12.24 -3.58
N LYS A 86 -13.92 -11.76 -4.17
CA LYS A 86 -13.65 -10.33 -4.43
C LYS A 86 -14.62 -9.78 -5.48
N SER A 87 -15.04 -8.54 -5.29
CA SER A 87 -16.00 -7.84 -6.16
C SER A 87 -15.35 -6.68 -6.90
N ILE A 88 -15.82 -6.41 -8.11
CA ILE A 88 -15.33 -5.29 -8.95
C ILE A 88 -15.54 -3.96 -8.23
N GLU A 89 -16.67 -3.77 -7.53
CA GLU A 89 -16.98 -2.56 -6.77
C GLU A 89 -16.01 -2.37 -5.59
N GLY A 90 -15.62 -3.48 -4.94
CA GLY A 90 -14.60 -3.49 -3.90
C GLY A 90 -13.22 -3.11 -4.45
N SER A 91 -12.83 -3.69 -5.58
CA SER A 91 -11.58 -3.34 -6.27
C SER A 91 -11.55 -1.87 -6.70
N ALA A 92 -12.64 -1.34 -7.23
CA ALA A 92 -12.75 0.08 -7.58
C ALA A 92 -12.61 0.98 -6.34
N ALA A 93 -13.22 0.61 -5.21
CA ALA A 93 -13.09 1.33 -3.95
C ALA A 93 -11.66 1.29 -3.40
N PHE A 94 -10.99 0.13 -3.47
CA PHE A 94 -9.58 -0.01 -3.13
C PHE A 94 -8.72 0.95 -3.95
N ALA A 95 -8.83 0.88 -5.29
CA ALA A 95 -8.02 1.70 -6.19
C ALA A 95 -8.24 3.20 -5.96
N THR A 96 -9.50 3.60 -5.74
CA THR A 96 -9.83 5.00 -5.44
C THR A 96 -9.21 5.44 -4.11
N ALA A 97 -9.36 4.64 -3.03
CA ALA A 97 -8.82 4.96 -1.72
C ALA A 97 -7.29 5.06 -1.72
N VAL A 98 -6.61 4.08 -2.33
CA VAL A 98 -5.15 4.07 -2.44
C VAL A 98 -4.66 5.23 -3.31
N GLY A 99 -5.29 5.46 -4.46
CA GLY A 99 -4.92 6.58 -5.35
C GLY A 99 -5.02 7.92 -4.65
N LEU A 100 -6.16 8.21 -4.01
CA LEU A 100 -6.36 9.45 -3.24
C LEU A 100 -5.37 9.58 -2.09
N ALA A 101 -5.11 8.50 -1.35
CA ALA A 101 -4.15 8.49 -0.25
C ALA A 101 -2.73 8.80 -0.72
N LEU A 102 -2.30 8.26 -1.87
CA LEU A 102 -1.00 8.56 -2.46
C LEU A 102 -0.88 10.02 -2.91
N ILE A 103 -1.94 10.57 -3.49
CA ILE A 103 -2.00 11.99 -3.87
C ILE A 103 -1.90 12.89 -2.62
N LEU A 104 -2.64 12.56 -1.56
CA LEU A 104 -2.58 13.27 -0.29
C LEU A 104 -1.19 13.15 0.36
N ALA A 105 -0.56 11.98 0.30
CA ALA A 105 0.81 11.79 0.79
C ALA A 105 1.81 12.66 0.02
N LYS A 106 1.71 12.73 -1.31
CA LYS A 106 2.57 13.61 -2.13
C LYS A 106 2.28 15.09 -1.87
N ALA A 107 1.01 15.47 -1.70
CA ALA A 107 0.64 16.83 -1.31
C ALA A 107 1.22 17.22 0.05
N TRP A 108 1.15 16.31 1.03
CA TRP A 108 1.75 16.52 2.34
C TRP A 108 3.26 16.76 2.27
N LEU A 109 3.97 15.98 1.44
CA LEU A 109 5.41 16.17 1.24
C LEU A 109 5.72 17.53 0.61
N ARG A 110 4.97 17.95 -0.41
CA ARG A 110 5.15 19.24 -1.08
C ARG A 110 4.82 20.42 -0.16
N ILE A 111 3.68 20.39 0.54
CA ILE A 111 3.26 21.45 1.46
C ILE A 111 4.24 21.57 2.64
N GLY A 112 4.75 20.43 3.13
CA GLY A 112 5.75 20.41 4.19
C GLY A 112 7.14 20.89 3.78
N GLY A 113 7.36 21.25 2.51
CA GLY A 113 8.65 21.72 2.01
C GLY A 113 9.75 20.65 2.01
N TRP A 114 9.37 19.37 2.02
CA TRP A 114 10.33 18.27 2.02
C TRP A 114 10.98 18.13 0.63
N PRO A 115 12.26 17.70 0.56
CA PRO A 115 12.93 17.48 -0.73
C PRO A 115 12.12 16.53 -1.61
N ALA A 116 11.67 17.03 -2.77
CA ALA A 116 10.85 16.26 -3.68
C ALA A 116 11.69 15.20 -4.40
N ASN A 117 11.12 14.00 -4.58
CA ASN A 117 11.69 12.97 -5.46
C ASN A 117 11.56 13.35 -6.95
N ASN A 118 10.56 14.17 -7.30
CA ASN A 118 10.39 14.81 -8.61
C ASN A 118 9.46 16.03 -8.53
N GLU A 119 9.48 16.81 -9.61
CA GLU A 119 8.68 18.04 -9.77
C GLU A 119 7.54 17.85 -10.77
N ASP A 120 7.00 16.64 -10.87
CA ASP A 120 5.96 16.34 -11.84
C ASP A 120 4.73 17.25 -11.66
N PRO A 121 4.12 17.72 -12.77
CA PRO A 121 2.83 18.40 -12.71
C PRO A 121 1.78 17.47 -12.11
N TRP A 122 0.81 18.06 -11.38
CA TRP A 122 -0.21 17.29 -10.67
C TRP A 122 -0.91 16.26 -11.56
N ILE A 123 -1.22 16.60 -12.81
CA ILE A 123 -1.88 15.71 -13.78
C ILE A 123 -1.09 14.39 -13.95
N LEU A 124 0.25 14.47 -14.06
CA LEU A 124 1.09 13.28 -14.14
C LEU A 124 1.12 12.51 -12.82
N THR A 125 1.15 13.21 -11.67
CA THR A 125 1.06 12.58 -10.36
C THR A 125 -0.26 11.80 -10.18
N PHE A 126 -1.39 12.38 -10.59
CA PHE A 126 -2.69 11.71 -10.59
C PHE A 126 -2.68 10.46 -11.48
N GLY A 127 -2.14 10.57 -12.70
CA GLY A 127 -2.02 9.43 -13.62
C GLY A 127 -1.16 8.31 -13.04
N LYS A 128 0.02 8.65 -12.49
CA LYS A 128 0.92 7.69 -11.84
C LYS A 128 0.27 7.02 -10.63
N ALA A 129 -0.36 7.79 -9.75
CA ALA A 129 -1.09 7.27 -8.59
C ALA A 129 -2.22 6.32 -9.01
N GLY A 130 -2.95 6.66 -10.09
CA GLY A 130 -3.96 5.79 -10.68
C GLY A 130 -3.39 4.47 -11.19
N VAL A 131 -2.25 4.50 -11.89
CA VAL A 131 -1.55 3.28 -12.34
C VAL A 131 -1.11 2.43 -11.16
N ALA A 132 -0.45 3.02 -10.15
CA ALA A 132 -0.01 2.29 -8.96
C ALA A 132 -1.18 1.66 -8.20
N ALA A 133 -2.26 2.41 -7.99
CA ALA A 133 -3.46 1.94 -7.32
C ALA A 133 -4.19 0.86 -8.13
N GLY A 134 -4.22 0.97 -9.46
CA GLY A 134 -4.78 -0.04 -10.36
C GLY A 134 -4.00 -1.35 -10.31
N VAL A 135 -2.67 -1.29 -10.34
CA VAL A 135 -1.80 -2.48 -10.20
C VAL A 135 -2.03 -3.15 -8.84
N ALA A 136 -2.06 -2.38 -7.75
CA ALA A 136 -2.32 -2.92 -6.42
C ALA A 136 -3.72 -3.55 -6.31
N SER A 137 -4.75 -2.90 -6.84
CA SER A 137 -6.12 -3.43 -6.87
C SER A 137 -6.24 -4.70 -7.70
N LEU A 138 -5.59 -4.77 -8.86
CA LEU A 138 -5.56 -5.98 -9.68
C LEU A 138 -4.82 -7.10 -8.97
N THR A 139 -3.70 -6.79 -8.30
CA THR A 139 -2.96 -7.76 -7.48
C THR A 139 -3.85 -8.34 -6.39
N GLU A 140 -4.61 -7.51 -5.68
CA GLU A 140 -5.58 -7.94 -4.67
C GLU A 140 -6.69 -8.82 -5.28
N ALA A 141 -7.19 -8.46 -6.47
CA ALA A 141 -8.26 -9.18 -7.15
C ALA A 141 -7.83 -10.55 -7.71
N VAL A 142 -6.57 -10.69 -8.12
CA VAL A 142 -6.02 -11.92 -8.71
C VAL A 142 -5.48 -12.87 -7.64
N LEU A 143 -5.06 -12.35 -6.49
CA LEU A 143 -4.48 -13.17 -5.42
C LEU A 143 -5.57 -13.98 -4.68
N THR A 144 -5.76 -15.23 -5.06
CA THR A 144 -6.81 -16.12 -4.50
C THR A 144 -6.32 -17.05 -3.39
N GLY A 145 -5.01 -17.27 -3.24
CA GLY A 145 -4.43 -18.21 -2.26
C GLY A 145 -3.33 -17.66 -1.36
N GLY A 146 -2.84 -16.44 -1.62
CA GLY A 146 -1.83 -15.78 -0.81
C GLY A 146 -2.41 -14.82 0.24
N ASN A 147 -1.57 -14.30 1.13
CA ASN A 147 -2.00 -13.24 2.04
C ASN A 147 -1.89 -11.87 1.36
N ASP A 148 -3.03 -11.32 0.94
CA ASP A 148 -3.15 -10.00 0.31
C ASP A 148 -2.61 -8.86 1.19
N ASN A 149 -2.76 -8.96 2.51
CA ASN A 149 -2.19 -8.02 3.47
C ASN A 149 -0.66 -7.96 3.49
N VAL A 150 0.03 -8.94 2.88
CA VAL A 150 1.50 -8.93 2.74
C VAL A 150 1.91 -8.68 1.29
N VAL A 151 1.28 -9.37 0.34
CA VAL A 151 1.68 -9.34 -1.07
C VAL A 151 1.35 -8.01 -1.73
N VAL A 152 0.15 -7.46 -1.50
CA VAL A 152 -0.28 -6.23 -2.18
C VAL A 152 0.58 -5.01 -1.77
N PRO A 153 0.91 -4.79 -0.48
CA PRO A 153 1.85 -3.75 -0.06
C PRO A 153 3.25 -3.89 -0.68
N VAL A 154 3.75 -5.12 -0.79
CA VAL A 154 5.05 -5.44 -1.39
C VAL A 154 5.06 -5.11 -2.89
N VAL A 155 3.94 -5.29 -3.59
CA VAL A 155 3.80 -4.91 -5.01
C VAL A 155 3.54 -3.41 -5.18
N LEU A 156 2.80 -2.77 -4.27
CA LEU A 156 2.52 -1.34 -4.36
C LEU A 156 3.79 -0.49 -4.13
N TRP A 157 4.64 -0.88 -3.17
CA TRP A 157 5.89 -0.16 -2.86
C TRP A 157 6.77 0.13 -4.10
N PRO A 158 7.17 -0.86 -4.92
CA PRO A 158 8.00 -0.61 -6.09
C PRO A 158 7.25 0.18 -7.18
N CYS A 159 5.93 0.07 -7.30
CA CYS A 159 5.15 0.94 -8.18
C CYS A 159 5.23 2.41 -7.75
N VAL A 160 5.04 2.68 -6.46
CA VAL A 160 5.13 4.05 -5.90
C VAL A 160 6.54 4.60 -6.06
N LYS A 161 7.55 3.80 -5.72
CA LYS A 161 8.97 4.14 -5.84
C LYS A 161 9.37 4.39 -7.30
N GLY A 162 9.06 3.45 -8.19
CA GLY A 162 9.49 3.44 -9.58
C GLY A 162 8.77 4.48 -10.44
N LEU A 163 7.51 4.78 -10.15
CA LEU A 163 6.81 5.89 -10.81
C LEU A 163 7.22 7.26 -10.23
N GLY A 164 7.94 7.29 -9.11
CA GLY A 164 8.32 8.52 -8.43
C GLY A 164 7.12 9.29 -7.89
N ILE A 165 6.08 8.59 -7.42
CA ILE A 165 4.88 9.27 -6.89
C ILE A 165 5.26 10.15 -5.69
#